data_AF-D1BXY6-F1
#
_entry.id   AF-D1BXY6-F1
#
_cell.length_a   1.000
_cell.length_b   1.000
_cell.length_c   1.000
_cell.angle_alpha   90.00
_cell.angle_beta   90.00
_cell.angle_gamma   90.00
#
_symmetry.space_group_name_H-M   'P 1'
#
loop_
_entity.id
_entity.type
_entity.pdbx_description
1 polymer ?
#
loop_
_entity_poly.entity_id
_entity_poly.type
_entity_poly.pdbx_seq_one_letter_code
_entity_poly.pdbx_strand_id
1 'polypeptide(L)'
;MRRPVARLRTAAVLLALLVTAPLAAGPAFAADDSTLGARPAGEAPSRDSIPITVTVPGAAAEAGARTLTNAELRWALNAEAGSAAFFGGCNFLMAGRPGTDGDAGSATPWSDDREHLYHPTDGNVQIQRVVGTGADARTAPATWAKRCTAPDGTPVDLHGKVSGAEVVITGGTGTRSADGAVDIAWTGTFTVVFYGGMTYWWASDPVLHLDADGTGTLTATAGGFAADRDDSTLWAPLPATTVTLASFTRTRPLGDDGGLLAPDYCGVTATLPADATPQVRTDAAGVCWGSFPQDFVDFQTRGGQSSFWYTSGGARDPYKRAADVAVSFDAARSVGGASPPVPAASAPSVPSVLAPVTDLRPDTSAAGGVLPGATATARGGVGGLGSPTLADVAPVAAFPATPAVTLGVAAPGLVPGLAADDAPSTLAVLSTVLLLAATTALAGFRKGWLVLPFSR
;
A
#
# COMPACT_ATOMS: atom_id res chain seq x y z
N MET A 1 -31.98 -36.77 48.74
CA MET A 1 -30.89 -36.82 49.74
C MET A 1 -30.42 -35.40 50.06
N ARG A 2 -29.95 -35.19 51.28
CA ARG A 2 -29.94 -33.94 52.07
C ARG A 2 -29.08 -32.80 51.49
N ARG A 3 -29.56 -31.55 51.66
CA ARG A 3 -28.83 -30.26 51.57
C ARG A 3 -27.77 -30.13 52.72
N PRO A 4 -27.18 -28.94 52.96
CA PRO A 4 -26.12 -28.18 52.26
C PRO A 4 -24.95 -27.91 53.25
N VAL A 5 -24.05 -26.93 53.02
CA VAL A 5 -23.60 -25.92 54.03
C VAL A 5 -22.55 -24.98 53.41
N ALA A 6 -22.85 -23.68 53.49
CA ALA A 6 -21.96 -22.55 53.23
C ALA A 6 -21.06 -22.24 54.44
N ARG A 7 -20.00 -21.45 54.26
CA ARG A 7 -19.56 -20.48 55.29
C ARG A 7 -18.66 -19.38 54.71
N LEU A 8 -19.25 -18.19 54.63
CA LEU A 8 -18.59 -16.89 54.72
C LEU A 8 -17.78 -16.81 56.03
N ARG A 9 -16.66 -16.09 56.00
CA ARG A 9 -16.18 -15.33 57.17
C ARG A 9 -15.72 -13.94 56.74
N THR A 10 -16.61 -13.00 57.02
CA THR A 10 -16.35 -11.57 57.20
C THR A 10 -15.63 -11.39 58.55
N ALA A 11 -14.61 -10.54 58.60
CA ALA A 11 -14.19 -9.88 59.84
C ALA A 11 -13.73 -8.46 59.50
N ALA A 12 -14.32 -7.50 60.20
CA ALA A 12 -14.20 -6.08 59.99
C ALA A 12 -13.39 -5.44 61.14
N VAL A 13 -12.63 -4.41 60.78
CA VAL A 13 -12.31 -3.18 61.55
C VAL A 13 -11.50 -3.31 62.85
N LEU A 14 -10.32 -2.69 62.88
CA LEU A 14 -10.02 -1.67 63.89
C LEU A 14 -8.94 -0.67 63.45
N LEU A 15 -9.25 0.61 63.69
CA LEU A 15 -8.50 1.83 63.44
C LEU A 15 -7.60 2.14 64.64
N ALA A 16 -6.35 2.56 64.42
CA ALA A 16 -5.62 3.44 65.34
C ALA A 16 -4.44 4.13 64.64
N LEU A 17 -4.53 5.47 64.55
CA LEU A 17 -3.42 6.40 64.30
C LEU A 17 -2.43 6.37 65.46
N LEU A 18 -1.12 6.44 65.19
CA LEU A 18 -0.21 7.41 65.84
C LEU A 18 1.14 7.53 65.12
N VAL A 19 1.62 8.78 65.12
CA VAL A 19 2.75 9.39 64.44
C VAL A 19 4.10 8.91 64.99
N THR A 20 5.13 8.79 64.13
CA THR A 20 6.49 9.36 64.32
C THR A 20 7.40 9.05 63.13
N ALA A 21 8.01 10.09 62.56
CA ALA A 21 9.08 10.02 61.58
C ALA A 21 10.42 9.61 62.24
N PRO A 22 11.39 9.12 61.45
CA PRO A 22 12.62 9.91 61.32
C PRO A 22 13.16 10.00 59.88
N LEU A 23 13.86 11.11 59.64
CA LEU A 23 14.72 11.38 58.49
C LEU A 23 15.87 10.37 58.41
N ALA A 24 16.21 9.92 57.19
CA ALA A 24 17.57 9.54 56.82
C ALA A 24 17.79 9.75 55.32
N ALA A 25 18.85 10.49 55.01
CA ALA A 25 19.22 11.00 53.70
C ALA A 25 19.77 9.91 52.76
N GLY A 26 19.45 10.02 51.46
CA GLY A 26 20.15 9.35 50.37
C GLY A 26 21.40 10.13 49.92
N PRO A 27 22.34 9.49 49.21
CA PRO A 27 23.68 10.01 48.98
C PRO A 27 23.71 11.11 47.90
N ALA A 28 24.56 12.10 48.16
CA ALA A 28 24.92 13.16 47.23
C ALA A 28 25.81 12.61 46.10
N PHE A 29 25.40 12.80 44.85
CA PHE A 29 26.31 12.82 43.72
C PHE A 29 26.74 14.27 43.48
N ALA A 30 28.05 14.47 43.46
CA ALA A 30 28.70 15.74 43.20
C ALA A 30 28.35 16.23 41.79
N ALA A 31 27.84 17.45 41.69
CA ALA A 31 27.82 18.21 40.46
C ALA A 31 29.08 19.08 40.43
N ASP A 32 29.99 18.80 39.50
CA ASP A 32 31.09 19.68 39.17
C ASP A 32 30.55 20.95 38.51
N ASP A 33 30.67 22.05 39.22
CA ASP A 33 30.31 23.39 38.75
C ASP A 33 31.47 23.95 37.91
N SER A 34 31.46 23.70 36.59
CA SER A 34 32.35 24.38 35.65
C SER A 34 31.64 25.61 35.06
N THR A 35 31.56 26.68 35.86
CA THR A 35 31.12 28.00 35.41
C THR A 35 32.23 28.71 34.63
N LEU A 36 32.23 28.56 33.30
CA LEU A 36 32.96 29.45 32.40
C LEU A 36 32.08 30.68 32.10
N GLY A 37 32.34 31.78 32.81
CA GLY A 37 31.68 33.05 32.57
C GLY A 37 32.22 34.15 33.46
N ALA A 38 33.36 34.74 33.08
CA ALA A 38 33.88 35.94 33.71
C ALA A 38 32.85 37.08 33.58
N ARG A 39 32.33 37.58 34.70
CA ARG A 39 31.52 38.80 34.77
C ARG A 39 32.35 39.87 35.48
N PRO A 40 32.56 41.07 34.91
CA PRO A 40 33.22 42.15 35.64
C PRO A 40 32.33 42.59 36.81
N ALA A 41 32.94 42.70 37.99
CA ALA A 41 32.26 43.12 39.21
C ALA A 41 31.89 44.61 39.12
N GLY A 42 30.60 44.93 39.13
CA GLY A 42 30.13 46.30 39.31
C GLY A 42 28.86 46.69 38.56
N GLU A 43 27.76 45.94 38.69
CA GLU A 43 26.44 46.48 38.35
C GLU A 43 25.35 45.90 39.25
N ALA A 44 24.54 46.78 39.86
CA ALA A 44 23.45 46.41 40.76
C ALA A 44 22.33 45.67 40.00
N PRO A 45 21.58 44.76 40.65
CA PRO A 45 20.56 43.97 39.97
C PRO A 45 19.38 44.86 39.55
N SER A 46 19.18 45.01 38.23
CA SER A 46 17.92 45.50 37.67
C SER A 46 16.83 44.45 37.84
N ARG A 47 15.64 44.90 38.26
CA ARG A 47 14.52 44.06 38.75
C ARG A 47 13.71 43.33 37.67
N ASP A 48 14.24 43.11 36.47
CA ASP A 48 13.49 42.50 35.35
C ASP A 48 14.21 41.36 34.61
N SER A 49 15.11 40.62 35.26
CA SER A 49 15.72 39.44 34.63
C SER A 49 14.94 38.16 34.98
N ILE A 50 14.12 37.68 34.05
CA ILE A 50 13.54 36.32 34.10
C ILE A 50 14.66 35.33 33.77
N PRO A 51 15.02 34.38 34.66
CA PRO A 51 16.02 33.37 34.34
C PRO A 51 15.46 32.40 33.31
N ILE A 52 15.94 32.48 32.07
CA ILE A 52 15.69 31.46 31.04
C ILE A 52 16.67 30.30 31.30
N THR A 53 16.15 29.18 31.80
CA THR A 53 16.91 27.94 31.90
C THR A 53 16.84 27.24 30.55
N VAL A 54 17.91 27.37 29.75
CA VAL A 54 18.08 26.57 28.53
C VAL A 54 18.65 25.22 28.93
N THR A 55 17.84 24.16 28.82
CA THR A 55 18.34 22.79 28.92
C THR A 55 18.93 22.43 27.56
N VAL A 56 20.25 22.47 27.43
CA VAL A 56 20.95 21.91 26.29
C VAL A 56 20.94 20.39 26.47
N PRO A 57 20.42 19.59 25.52
CA PRO A 57 20.55 18.14 25.59
C PRO A 57 22.04 17.82 25.71
N GLY A 58 22.44 17.07 26.74
CA GLY A 58 23.78 16.51 26.81
C GLY A 58 24.05 15.73 25.52
N ALA A 59 25.26 15.86 24.98
CA ALA A 59 25.69 15.08 23.82
C ALA A 59 25.25 13.64 24.02
N ALA A 60 24.41 13.13 23.11
CA ALA A 60 24.08 11.72 23.09
C ALA A 60 25.40 10.96 23.11
N ALA A 61 25.54 9.99 24.01
CA ALA A 61 26.69 9.10 23.96
C ALA A 61 26.75 8.57 22.53
N GLU A 62 27.82 8.88 21.79
CA GLU A 62 28.02 8.31 20.45
C GLU A 62 28.01 6.81 20.64
N ALA A 63 26.92 6.18 20.23
CA ALA A 63 26.77 4.76 20.39
C ALA A 63 27.70 4.14 19.36
N GLY A 64 28.84 3.71 19.88
CA GLY A 64 30.01 3.32 19.11
C GLY A 64 29.73 2.22 18.10
N ALA A 65 30.71 2.02 17.22
CA ALA A 65 30.64 1.03 16.18
C ALA A 65 30.27 -0.36 16.74
N ARG A 66 29.30 -1.03 16.12
CA ARG A 66 28.84 -2.36 16.55
C ARG A 66 28.41 -3.21 15.37
N THR A 67 28.65 -4.50 15.49
CA THR A 67 28.07 -5.52 14.61
C THR A 67 26.62 -5.77 15.00
N LEU A 68 25.77 -5.93 13.99
CA LEU A 68 24.36 -6.27 14.10
C LEU A 68 24.20 -7.71 13.61
N THR A 69 23.54 -8.55 14.40
CA THR A 69 23.41 -10.00 14.10
C THR A 69 21.96 -10.50 14.09
N ASN A 70 21.02 -9.65 14.52
CA ASN A 70 19.61 -10.00 14.62
C ASN A 70 18.72 -8.78 14.36
N ALA A 71 19.08 -7.95 13.39
CA ALA A 71 18.28 -6.76 13.05
C ALA A 71 16.90 -7.17 12.50
N GLU A 72 15.90 -6.31 12.69
CA GLU A 72 14.53 -6.48 12.22
C GLU A 72 14.15 -5.34 11.27
N LEU A 73 13.52 -5.70 10.15
CA LEU A 73 12.83 -4.79 9.24
C LEU A 73 11.32 -5.00 9.38
N ARG A 74 10.55 -3.93 9.61
CA ARG A 74 9.08 -3.97 9.53
C ARG A 74 8.56 -2.90 8.58
N TRP A 75 7.63 -3.28 7.70
CA TRP A 75 7.07 -2.35 6.73
C TRP A 75 5.68 -2.72 6.24
N ALA A 76 4.76 -1.75 6.26
CA ALA A 76 3.41 -1.88 5.70
C ALA A 76 3.33 -1.55 4.20
N LEU A 77 4.43 -1.06 3.60
CA LEU A 77 4.52 -0.52 2.24
C LEU A 77 3.70 0.74 2.01
N ASN A 78 2.38 0.63 1.93
CA ASN A 78 1.42 1.72 1.86
C ASN A 78 0.03 1.24 2.29
N ALA A 79 -0.93 2.16 2.42
CA ALA A 79 -2.28 1.80 2.83
C ALA A 79 -3.04 1.01 1.73
N GLU A 80 -2.70 1.23 0.46
CA GLU A 80 -3.28 0.53 -0.69
C GLU A 80 -3.01 -0.98 -0.66
N ALA A 81 -1.80 -1.40 -0.28
CA ALA A 81 -1.38 -2.80 -0.24
C ALA A 81 -2.15 -3.64 0.81
N GLY A 82 -2.94 -3.00 1.68
CA GLY A 82 -3.79 -3.64 2.66
C GLY A 82 -5.27 -3.25 2.57
N SER A 83 -5.73 -2.64 1.47
CA SER A 83 -7.11 -2.17 1.31
C SER A 83 -7.97 -3.13 0.47
N ALA A 84 -9.26 -2.80 0.32
CA ALA A 84 -10.09 -3.43 -0.69
C ALA A 84 -9.58 -3.09 -2.11
N ALA A 85 -9.98 -3.91 -3.08
CA ALA A 85 -9.72 -3.70 -4.50
C ALA A 85 -11.02 -3.37 -5.25
N PHE A 86 -10.95 -2.56 -6.33
CA PHE A 86 -12.13 -2.16 -7.11
C PHE A 86 -12.83 -3.32 -7.82
N PHE A 87 -12.08 -4.37 -8.18
CA PHE A 87 -12.62 -5.59 -8.77
C PHE A 87 -13.33 -6.50 -7.74
N GLY A 88 -13.36 -6.09 -6.46
CA GLY A 88 -13.75 -6.94 -5.35
C GLY A 88 -12.56 -7.65 -4.71
N GLY A 89 -12.76 -8.20 -3.52
CA GLY A 89 -11.68 -8.76 -2.70
C GLY A 89 -10.78 -7.68 -2.09
N CYS A 90 -9.52 -8.04 -1.83
CA CYS A 90 -8.55 -7.14 -1.21
C CYS A 90 -7.14 -7.30 -1.80
N ASN A 91 -6.32 -6.28 -1.57
CA ASN A 91 -4.87 -6.35 -1.69
C ASN A 91 -4.30 -6.88 -0.37
N PHE A 92 -3.22 -7.66 -0.43
CA PHE A 92 -2.60 -8.21 0.77
C PHE A 92 -1.10 -8.49 0.61
N LEU A 93 -0.44 -8.61 1.75
CA LEU A 93 0.95 -9.03 1.86
C LEU A 93 1.04 -10.52 2.19
N MET A 94 2.05 -11.19 1.67
CA MET A 94 2.40 -12.57 2.03
C MET A 94 3.92 -12.72 2.15
N ALA A 95 4.35 -13.68 2.96
CA ALA A 95 5.75 -14.09 3.04
C ALA A 95 6.09 -15.00 1.85
N GLY A 96 7.35 -15.03 1.45
CA GLY A 96 7.83 -15.85 0.35
C GLY A 96 7.26 -15.42 -1.01
N ARG A 97 7.32 -16.35 -1.96
CA ARG A 97 6.71 -16.26 -3.30
C ARG A 97 5.45 -17.11 -3.33
N PRO A 98 4.48 -16.84 -4.23
CA PRO A 98 3.32 -17.73 -4.36
C PRO A 98 3.74 -19.09 -4.90
N GLY A 99 3.32 -20.16 -4.21
CA GLY A 99 3.70 -21.52 -4.59
C GLY A 99 5.21 -21.77 -4.48
N THR A 100 5.71 -22.77 -5.20
CA THR A 100 7.12 -23.20 -5.08
C THR A 100 8.09 -22.42 -5.98
N ASP A 101 7.62 -21.90 -7.10
CA ASP A 101 8.42 -21.21 -8.13
C ASP A 101 8.07 -19.73 -8.30
N GLY A 102 7.04 -19.25 -7.59
CA GLY A 102 6.52 -17.90 -7.73
C GLY A 102 5.44 -17.76 -8.80
N ASP A 103 5.02 -18.84 -9.46
CA ASP A 103 3.98 -18.82 -10.49
C ASP A 103 2.62 -19.28 -9.93
N ALA A 104 1.66 -18.36 -9.86
CA ALA A 104 0.27 -18.68 -9.53
C ALA A 104 -0.51 -19.28 -10.73
N GLY A 105 0.11 -19.35 -11.90
CA GLY A 105 -0.41 -19.94 -13.13
C GLY A 105 -1.34 -19.06 -13.96
N SER A 106 -1.83 -17.92 -13.43
CA SER A 106 -2.71 -17.00 -14.15
C SER A 106 -2.95 -15.68 -13.41
N ALA A 107 -3.32 -14.64 -14.17
CA ALA A 107 -3.80 -13.34 -13.68
C ALA A 107 -5.24 -13.41 -13.13
N THR A 108 -5.49 -14.27 -12.14
CA THR A 108 -6.82 -14.52 -11.57
C THR A 108 -6.83 -14.31 -10.06
N PRO A 109 -7.95 -13.84 -9.46
CA PRO A 109 -8.08 -13.79 -8.01
C PRO A 109 -7.91 -15.18 -7.37
N TRP A 110 -7.32 -15.22 -6.18
CA TRP A 110 -7.11 -16.42 -5.40
C TRP A 110 -8.25 -16.58 -4.38
N SER A 111 -9.08 -17.59 -4.62
CA SER A 111 -10.09 -18.11 -3.70
C SER A 111 -9.55 -19.25 -2.84
N ASP A 112 -10.39 -19.85 -2.00
CA ASP A 112 -9.96 -20.87 -1.03
C ASP A 112 -9.32 -22.11 -1.68
N ASP A 113 -9.66 -22.44 -2.93
CA ASP A 113 -8.99 -23.48 -3.72
C ASP A 113 -7.50 -23.16 -4.02
N ARG A 114 -7.12 -21.88 -3.91
CA ARG A 114 -5.76 -21.37 -4.10
C ARG A 114 -5.10 -20.88 -2.81
N GLU A 115 -5.66 -21.21 -1.63
CA GLU A 115 -5.08 -20.85 -0.33
C GLU A 115 -3.62 -21.33 -0.18
N HIS A 116 -3.28 -22.46 -0.79
CA HIS A 116 -1.93 -23.02 -0.76
C HIS A 116 -0.84 -22.11 -1.35
N LEU A 117 -1.22 -21.10 -2.15
CA LEU A 117 -0.30 -20.07 -2.67
C LEU A 117 0.06 -19.03 -1.62
N TYR A 118 -0.72 -18.89 -0.55
CA TYR A 118 -0.49 -17.90 0.49
C TYR A 118 0.37 -18.46 1.63
N HIS A 119 1.38 -17.71 2.01
CA HIS A 119 2.22 -18.03 3.17
C HIS A 119 2.20 -16.87 4.17
N PRO A 120 1.75 -17.10 5.42
CA PRO A 120 1.88 -16.10 6.48
C PRO A 120 3.33 -15.98 6.99
N THR A 121 4.15 -17.00 6.75
CA THR A 121 5.57 -17.10 7.14
C THR A 121 6.35 -17.85 6.07
N ASP A 122 7.58 -17.41 5.80
CA ASP A 122 8.54 -18.09 4.95
C ASP A 122 9.96 -17.73 5.40
N GLY A 123 10.74 -18.71 5.87
CA GLY A 123 12.05 -18.46 6.47
C GLY A 123 12.00 -17.42 7.60
N ASN A 124 12.79 -16.36 7.46
CA ASN A 124 12.85 -15.24 8.41
C ASN A 124 11.76 -14.18 8.21
N VAL A 125 10.87 -14.38 7.23
CA VAL A 125 9.80 -13.44 6.89
C VAL A 125 8.50 -13.90 7.51
N GLN A 126 7.80 -12.97 8.17
CA GLN A 126 6.45 -13.16 8.69
C GLN A 126 5.58 -11.97 8.31
N ILE A 127 4.33 -12.23 7.94
CA ILE A 127 3.33 -11.17 7.86
C ILE A 127 2.63 -11.06 9.20
N GLN A 128 2.71 -9.88 9.79
CA GLN A 128 2.02 -9.53 11.02
C GLN A 128 0.91 -8.53 10.74
N ARG A 129 -0.06 -8.45 11.64
CA ARG A 129 -1.21 -7.55 11.58
C ARG A 129 -1.53 -6.98 12.95
N VAL A 130 -2.04 -5.75 12.97
CA VAL A 130 -2.73 -5.22 14.15
C VAL A 130 -4.14 -5.81 14.22
N VAL A 131 -4.53 -6.31 15.39
CA VAL A 131 -5.88 -6.79 15.71
C VAL A 131 -6.39 -6.15 16.99
N GLY A 132 -7.68 -5.84 17.04
CA GLY A 132 -8.27 -5.04 18.11
C GLY A 132 -8.16 -3.53 17.85
N THR A 133 -8.75 -2.74 18.75
CA THR A 133 -8.75 -1.28 18.68
C THR A 133 -8.40 -0.68 20.05
N GLY A 134 -7.86 0.54 20.06
CA GLY A 134 -7.52 1.24 21.29
C GLY A 134 -6.49 0.49 22.13
N ALA A 135 -6.74 0.39 23.44
CA ALA A 135 -5.83 -0.24 24.40
C ALA A 135 -5.69 -1.77 24.22
N ASP A 136 -6.63 -2.42 23.54
CA ASP A 136 -6.63 -3.86 23.29
C ASP A 136 -5.95 -4.22 21.96
N ALA A 137 -5.50 -3.23 21.20
CA ALA A 137 -4.79 -3.44 19.95
C ALA A 137 -3.49 -4.21 20.22
N ARG A 138 -3.31 -5.32 19.51
CA ARG A 138 -2.12 -6.16 19.61
C ARG A 138 -1.68 -6.63 18.24
N THR A 139 -0.43 -7.00 18.13
CA THR A 139 0.09 -7.63 16.92
C THR A 139 -0.24 -9.13 16.92
N ALA A 140 -0.58 -9.67 15.76
CA ALA A 140 -0.85 -11.08 15.52
C ALA A 140 -0.34 -11.52 14.15
N PRO A 141 -0.01 -12.79 13.95
CA PRO A 141 0.27 -13.31 12.61
C PRO A 141 -0.92 -13.13 11.67
N ALA A 142 -0.66 -12.78 10.42
CA ALA A 142 -1.67 -12.83 9.37
C ALA A 142 -2.06 -14.28 9.07
N THR A 143 -3.26 -14.47 8.54
CA THR A 143 -3.75 -15.76 8.04
C THR A 143 -4.53 -15.53 6.76
N TRP A 144 -4.66 -16.57 5.94
CA TRP A 144 -5.48 -16.52 4.74
C TRP A 144 -6.88 -15.97 5.03
N ALA A 145 -7.59 -16.58 5.99
CA ALA A 145 -8.96 -16.20 6.36
C ALA A 145 -9.11 -14.75 6.85
N LYS A 146 -8.03 -14.11 7.34
CA LYS A 146 -8.07 -12.76 7.92
C LYS A 146 -7.36 -11.71 7.09
N ARG A 147 -6.75 -12.06 5.95
CA ARG A 147 -5.99 -11.10 5.10
C ARG A 147 -6.82 -9.89 4.65
N CYS A 148 -8.11 -10.09 4.38
CA CYS A 148 -9.04 -9.03 3.96
C CYS A 148 -9.85 -8.40 5.11
N THR A 149 -9.35 -8.46 6.36
CA THR A 149 -10.03 -7.84 7.51
C THR A 149 -9.20 -6.70 8.07
N ALA A 150 -9.85 -5.64 8.55
CA ALA A 150 -9.25 -4.55 9.31
C ALA A 150 -9.02 -4.97 10.79
N PRO A 151 -8.32 -4.16 11.60
CA PRO A 151 -8.05 -4.48 13.01
C PRO A 151 -9.31 -4.70 13.85
N ASP A 152 -10.42 -4.03 13.51
CA ASP A 152 -11.74 -4.20 14.17
C ASP A 152 -12.47 -5.50 13.77
N GLY A 153 -11.86 -6.31 12.88
CA GLY A 153 -12.41 -7.58 12.39
C GLY A 153 -13.42 -7.43 11.25
N THR A 154 -13.75 -6.20 10.84
CA THR A 154 -14.61 -5.93 9.68
C THR A 154 -13.82 -6.05 8.38
N PRO A 155 -14.48 -6.25 7.22
CA PRO A 155 -13.78 -6.24 5.93
C PRO A 155 -13.05 -4.91 5.69
N VAL A 156 -11.92 -4.98 5.00
CA VAL A 156 -11.24 -3.78 4.46
C VAL A 156 -12.12 -3.10 3.41
N ASP A 157 -11.91 -1.81 3.18
CA ASP A 157 -12.69 -1.01 2.22
C ASP A 157 -11.84 -0.04 1.39
N LEU A 158 -12.52 0.72 0.52
CA LEU A 158 -11.92 1.76 -0.32
C LEU A 158 -11.91 3.15 0.36
N HIS A 159 -12.30 3.24 1.64
CA HIS A 159 -12.53 4.48 2.39
C HIS A 159 -11.65 4.60 3.64
N GLY A 160 -10.65 3.74 3.78
CA GLY A 160 -9.60 3.85 4.80
C GLY A 160 -9.63 2.78 5.88
N LYS A 161 -10.52 1.79 5.79
CA LYS A 161 -10.35 0.54 6.55
C LYS A 161 -9.32 -0.34 5.84
N VAL A 162 -8.11 -0.37 6.39
CA VAL A 162 -7.00 -1.21 5.90
C VAL A 162 -6.70 -2.35 6.86
N SER A 163 -6.03 -3.38 6.36
CA SER A 163 -5.74 -4.60 7.13
C SER A 163 -4.75 -4.40 8.29
N GLY A 164 -3.94 -3.32 8.21
CA GLY A 164 -2.83 -3.07 9.13
C GLY A 164 -1.75 -4.14 9.04
N ALA A 165 -1.61 -4.79 7.89
CA ALA A 165 -0.59 -5.81 7.66
C ALA A 165 0.79 -5.19 7.41
N GLU A 166 1.80 -5.85 7.94
CA GLU A 166 3.20 -5.49 7.81
C GLU A 166 4.03 -6.73 7.46
N VAL A 167 5.01 -6.55 6.59
CA VAL A 167 6.13 -7.49 6.46
C VAL A 167 7.03 -7.32 7.68
N VAL A 168 7.44 -8.42 8.29
CA VAL A 168 8.45 -8.48 9.35
C VAL A 168 9.55 -9.43 8.92
N ILE A 169 10.79 -8.94 8.81
CA ILE A 169 11.97 -9.75 8.47
C ILE A 169 12.97 -9.65 9.61
N THR A 170 13.30 -10.78 10.23
CA THR A 170 14.26 -10.84 11.35
C THR A 170 15.60 -11.44 10.90
N GLY A 171 16.57 -11.51 11.80
CA GLY A 171 17.87 -12.13 11.51
C GLY A 171 18.77 -11.30 10.59
N GLY A 172 18.51 -10.01 10.42
CA GLY A 172 19.35 -9.12 9.63
C GLY A 172 20.74 -8.98 10.23
N THR A 173 21.76 -8.94 9.37
CA THR A 173 23.15 -8.81 9.77
C THR A 173 23.79 -7.60 9.13
N GLY A 174 24.73 -6.97 9.83
CA GLY A 174 25.38 -5.77 9.33
C GLY A 174 26.17 -5.02 10.38
N THR A 175 26.31 -3.71 10.19
CA THR A 175 27.10 -2.84 11.04
C THR A 175 26.44 -1.50 11.25
N ARG A 176 26.62 -0.95 12.45
CA ARG A 176 26.51 0.49 12.69
C ARG A 176 27.90 1.03 12.97
N SER A 177 28.28 2.06 12.22
CA SER A 177 29.56 2.76 12.39
C SER A 177 29.48 3.75 13.56
N ALA A 178 30.64 4.20 14.04
CA ALA A 178 30.71 5.11 15.19
C ALA A 178 30.11 6.50 14.88
N ASP A 179 30.15 6.93 13.62
CA ASP A 179 29.53 8.15 13.11
C ASP A 179 28.00 8.04 12.93
N GLY A 180 27.44 6.84 13.10
CA GLY A 180 26.01 6.58 12.98
C GLY A 180 25.57 6.02 11.63
N ALA A 181 26.47 5.83 10.65
CA ALA A 181 26.13 5.15 9.40
C ALA A 181 25.72 3.69 9.66
N VAL A 182 24.78 3.16 8.86
CA VAL A 182 24.17 1.84 9.06
C VAL A 182 24.09 1.07 7.76
N ASP A 183 24.61 -0.16 7.79
CA ASP A 183 24.50 -1.15 6.71
C ASP A 183 23.87 -2.41 7.28
N ILE A 184 22.73 -2.84 6.75
CA ILE A 184 22.05 -4.06 7.19
C ILE A 184 21.50 -4.81 5.97
N ALA A 185 21.78 -6.11 5.91
CA ALA A 185 21.18 -7.02 4.95
C ALA A 185 20.29 -8.04 5.66
N TRP A 186 19.11 -8.30 5.09
CA TRP A 186 18.21 -9.36 5.50
C TRP A 186 18.12 -10.42 4.42
N THR A 187 17.91 -11.68 4.83
CA THR A 187 17.60 -12.77 3.90
C THR A 187 16.13 -13.12 4.01
N GLY A 188 15.43 -13.18 2.87
CA GLY A 188 14.02 -13.50 2.84
C GLY A 188 13.28 -12.83 1.69
N THR A 189 12.08 -13.33 1.38
CA THR A 189 11.22 -12.77 0.34
C THR A 189 9.85 -12.41 0.91
N PHE A 190 9.27 -11.31 0.43
CA PHE A 190 7.86 -11.01 0.63
C PHE A 190 7.21 -10.67 -0.70
N THR A 191 5.91 -10.94 -0.83
CA THR A 191 5.11 -10.65 -2.02
C THR A 191 3.99 -9.67 -1.68
N VAL A 192 3.78 -8.73 -2.59
CA VAL A 192 2.63 -7.81 -2.59
C VAL A 192 1.64 -8.30 -3.63
N VAL A 193 0.43 -8.59 -3.18
CA VAL A 193 -0.63 -9.15 -4.01
C VAL A 193 -1.73 -8.12 -4.19
N PHE A 194 -1.98 -7.76 -5.44
CA PHE A 194 -3.01 -6.80 -5.84
C PHE A 194 -4.19 -7.52 -6.50
N TYR A 195 -5.40 -6.98 -6.30
CA TYR A 195 -6.64 -7.52 -6.85
C TYR A 195 -6.82 -9.02 -6.54
N GLY A 196 -6.51 -9.39 -5.30
CA GLY A 196 -6.68 -10.75 -4.83
C GLY A 196 -5.78 -11.80 -5.49
N GLY A 197 -4.80 -11.44 -6.31
CA GLY A 197 -3.94 -12.41 -7.02
C GLY A 197 -3.82 -12.17 -8.52
N MET A 198 -4.61 -11.25 -9.10
CA MET A 198 -4.56 -10.96 -10.53
C MET A 198 -3.24 -10.33 -10.97
N THR A 199 -2.56 -9.63 -10.06
CA THR A 199 -1.21 -9.15 -10.29
C THR A 199 -0.45 -9.12 -8.97
N TYR A 200 0.83 -9.44 -9.02
CA TYR A 200 1.69 -9.47 -7.84
C TYR A 200 3.15 -9.33 -8.23
N TRP A 201 3.95 -8.93 -7.24
CA TRP A 201 5.40 -8.88 -7.34
C TRP A 201 6.00 -9.19 -5.97
N TRP A 202 7.26 -9.59 -5.95
CA TRP A 202 7.98 -9.89 -4.71
C TRP A 202 9.29 -9.12 -4.64
N ALA A 203 9.76 -8.87 -3.42
CA ALA A 203 11.09 -8.36 -3.13
C ALA A 203 11.84 -9.41 -2.29
N SER A 204 13.04 -9.75 -2.74
CA SER A 204 13.95 -10.69 -2.11
C SER A 204 15.20 -9.97 -1.60
N ASP A 205 15.66 -10.41 -0.44
CA ASP A 205 16.93 -10.03 0.21
C ASP A 205 17.13 -8.51 0.33
N PRO A 206 16.31 -7.83 1.16
CA PRO A 206 16.42 -6.40 1.32
C PRO A 206 17.74 -5.97 1.94
N VAL A 207 18.28 -4.83 1.48
CA VAL A 207 19.51 -4.22 2.00
C VAL A 207 19.25 -2.75 2.29
N LEU A 208 19.48 -2.36 3.53
CA LEU A 208 19.46 -0.98 4.00
C LEU A 208 20.87 -0.43 4.04
N HIS A 209 21.08 0.71 3.38
CA HIS A 209 22.27 1.53 3.49
C HIS A 209 21.85 2.93 3.93
N LEU A 210 22.40 3.41 5.04
CA LEU A 210 22.22 4.76 5.55
C LEU A 210 23.56 5.40 5.88
N ASP A 211 23.74 6.63 5.42
CA ASP A 211 24.81 7.51 5.84
C ASP A 211 24.58 8.04 7.27
N ALA A 212 25.62 8.63 7.85
CA ALA A 212 25.61 9.16 9.22
C ALA A 212 24.51 10.21 9.48
N ASP A 213 24.10 10.95 8.44
CA ASP A 213 23.02 11.94 8.52
C ASP A 213 21.62 11.33 8.40
N GLY A 214 21.54 10.01 8.21
CA GLY A 214 20.30 9.26 8.05
C GLY A 214 19.79 9.20 6.62
N THR A 215 20.51 9.75 5.64
CA THR A 215 20.16 9.62 4.22
C THR A 215 20.56 8.26 3.68
N GLY A 216 19.90 7.76 2.64
CA GLY A 216 20.26 6.47 2.02
C GLY A 216 19.11 5.76 1.32
N THR A 217 19.19 4.43 1.25
CA THR A 217 18.23 3.60 0.50
C THR A 217 17.95 2.25 1.15
N LEU A 218 16.73 1.75 0.92
CA LEU A 218 16.38 0.35 1.08
C LEU A 218 16.20 -0.24 -0.32
N THR A 219 17.01 -1.23 -0.65
CA THR A 219 16.99 -1.93 -1.95
C THR A 219 16.58 -3.39 -1.77
N ALA A 220 16.15 -4.05 -2.85
CA ALA A 220 15.91 -5.49 -2.88
C ALA A 220 15.97 -6.02 -4.32
N THR A 221 16.03 -7.33 -4.48
CA THR A 221 15.84 -7.98 -5.78
C THR A 221 14.35 -8.21 -6.02
N ALA A 222 13.76 -7.45 -6.95
CA ALA A 222 12.37 -7.59 -7.35
C ALA A 222 12.19 -8.68 -8.41
N GLY A 223 11.07 -9.40 -8.33
CA GLY A 223 10.58 -10.32 -9.35
C GLY A 223 9.05 -10.36 -9.34
N GLY A 224 8.46 -11.08 -10.29
CA GLY A 224 7.01 -11.08 -10.44
C GLY A 224 6.60 -11.59 -11.81
N PHE A 225 5.35 -11.32 -12.17
CA PHE A 225 4.78 -11.64 -13.47
C PHE A 225 4.23 -10.37 -14.12
N ALA A 226 4.43 -10.25 -15.43
CA ALA A 226 3.73 -9.30 -16.26
C ALA A 226 2.26 -9.70 -16.33
N ALA A 227 1.38 -8.74 -16.09
CA ALA A 227 -0.06 -8.86 -16.23
C ALA A 227 -0.60 -7.56 -16.83
N ASP A 228 -1.71 -7.67 -17.55
CA ASP A 228 -2.38 -6.51 -18.13
C ASP A 228 -3.87 -6.56 -17.76
N ARG A 229 -4.43 -5.41 -17.39
CA ARG A 229 -5.85 -5.30 -17.06
C ARG A 229 -6.73 -5.43 -18.31
N ASP A 230 -6.25 -4.90 -19.43
CA ASP A 230 -6.94 -4.84 -20.70
C ASP A 230 -6.66 -6.12 -21.53
N ASP A 231 -5.56 -6.85 -21.23
CA ASP A 231 -5.27 -8.21 -21.69
C ASP A 231 -4.99 -9.20 -20.55
N SER A 232 -6.06 -9.81 -20.03
CA SER A 232 -5.96 -10.83 -18.97
C SER A 232 -5.26 -12.13 -19.36
N THR A 233 -4.89 -12.31 -20.64
CA THR A 233 -4.12 -13.48 -21.10
C THR A 233 -2.61 -13.29 -20.93
N LEU A 234 -2.16 -12.05 -20.69
CA LEU A 234 -0.76 -11.76 -20.40
C LEU A 234 -0.38 -12.33 -19.02
N TRP A 235 0.51 -13.32 -19.04
CA TRP A 235 1.11 -13.90 -17.85
C TRP A 235 2.52 -14.40 -18.18
N ALA A 236 3.54 -13.62 -17.83
CA ALA A 236 4.92 -13.97 -18.14
C ALA A 236 5.87 -13.57 -17.01
N PRO A 237 6.88 -14.39 -16.67
CA PRO A 237 7.82 -14.06 -15.61
C PRO A 237 8.62 -12.80 -15.97
N LEU A 238 8.79 -11.91 -14.99
CA LEU A 238 9.66 -10.76 -15.09
C LEU A 238 11.10 -11.15 -14.72
N PRO A 239 12.11 -10.59 -15.41
CA PRO A 239 13.50 -10.80 -15.02
C PRO A 239 13.76 -10.19 -13.63
N ALA A 240 14.48 -10.94 -12.81
CA ALA A 240 14.93 -10.45 -11.51
C ALA A 240 15.72 -9.13 -11.68
N THR A 241 15.31 -8.10 -10.96
CA THR A 241 15.89 -6.75 -11.09
C THR A 241 16.14 -6.18 -9.69
N THR A 242 17.35 -5.72 -9.41
CA THR A 242 17.59 -4.92 -8.20
C THR A 242 16.88 -3.59 -8.33
N VAL A 243 16.06 -3.24 -7.34
CA VAL A 243 15.28 -1.99 -7.31
C VAL A 243 15.43 -1.30 -5.96
N THR A 244 15.25 0.02 -5.97
CA THR A 244 15.16 0.86 -4.78
C THR A 244 13.72 0.84 -4.26
N LEU A 245 13.46 0.13 -3.16
CA LEU A 245 12.13 0.08 -2.54
C LEU A 245 11.77 1.41 -1.87
N ALA A 246 12.75 2.05 -1.24
CA ALA A 246 12.60 3.35 -0.59
C ALA A 246 13.93 4.12 -0.63
N SER A 247 13.84 5.43 -0.80
CA SER A 247 14.95 6.36 -0.56
C SER A 247 14.65 7.24 0.65
N PHE A 248 15.69 7.69 1.33
CA PHE A 248 15.59 8.50 2.54
C PHE A 248 16.48 9.74 2.39
N THR A 249 15.88 10.92 2.34
CA THR A 249 16.63 12.20 2.31
C THR A 249 16.23 13.17 3.43
N ARG A 250 15.13 12.87 4.13
CA ARG A 250 14.52 13.74 5.16
C ARG A 250 14.29 13.04 6.50
N THR A 251 14.95 11.91 6.68
CA THR A 251 14.87 11.06 7.87
C THR A 251 15.83 11.55 8.94
N ARG A 252 15.47 11.27 10.19
CA ARG A 252 16.41 11.45 11.31
C ARG A 252 17.32 10.23 11.38
N PRO A 253 18.57 10.39 11.83
CA PRO A 253 19.42 9.26 12.18
C PRO A 253 18.73 8.31 13.17
N LEU A 254 19.03 7.02 13.05
CA LEU A 254 18.50 6.00 13.94
C LEU A 254 19.10 6.12 15.35
N GLY A 255 18.27 5.83 16.37
CA GLY A 255 18.71 5.73 17.75
C GLY A 255 19.45 4.42 18.04
N ASP A 256 19.81 4.18 19.29
CA ASP A 256 20.69 3.06 19.68
C ASP A 256 20.07 1.67 19.54
N ASP A 257 18.73 1.62 19.48
CA ASP A 257 17.95 0.40 19.26
C ASP A 257 17.35 0.33 17.86
N GLY A 258 17.57 1.37 17.03
CA GLY A 258 16.93 1.56 15.74
C GLY A 258 15.92 2.71 15.78
N GLY A 259 14.89 2.64 14.94
CA GLY A 259 13.89 3.71 14.78
C GLY A 259 13.05 3.60 13.52
N LEU A 260 12.29 4.67 13.25
CA LEU A 260 11.45 4.80 12.06
C LEU A 260 12.14 5.68 11.01
N LEU A 261 12.13 5.20 9.77
CA LEU A 261 12.61 5.91 8.58
C LEU A 261 11.40 6.25 7.72
N ALA A 262 11.16 7.52 7.46
CA ALA A 262 10.13 7.99 6.54
C ALA A 262 10.65 7.99 5.10
N PRO A 263 10.16 7.12 4.20
CA PRO A 263 10.56 7.13 2.80
C PRO A 263 10.21 8.44 2.11
N ASP A 264 11.02 8.83 1.13
CA ASP A 264 10.64 9.86 0.19
C ASP A 264 9.50 9.39 -0.70
N TYR A 265 8.47 10.22 -0.77
CA TYR A 265 7.33 10.03 -1.65
C TYR A 265 6.80 11.38 -2.11
N CYS A 266 6.45 12.25 -1.14
CA CYS A 266 5.91 13.57 -1.42
C CYS A 266 6.92 14.40 -2.23
N GLY A 267 6.48 14.90 -3.39
CA GLY A 267 7.30 15.68 -4.31
C GLY A 267 8.21 14.86 -5.23
N VAL A 268 8.20 13.53 -5.13
CA VAL A 268 9.04 12.67 -5.98
C VAL A 268 8.37 12.49 -7.33
N THR A 269 9.11 12.78 -8.38
CA THR A 269 8.65 12.67 -9.77
C THR A 269 8.95 11.29 -10.34
N ALA A 270 7.99 10.72 -11.07
CA ALA A 270 8.23 9.59 -11.96
C ALA A 270 8.24 10.03 -13.43
N THR A 271 9.15 9.44 -14.20
CA THR A 271 9.13 9.42 -15.67
C THR A 271 8.36 8.18 -16.11
N LEU A 272 7.38 8.36 -17.00
CA LEU A 272 6.46 7.30 -17.40
C LEU A 272 6.44 7.17 -18.93
N PRO A 273 6.23 5.96 -19.48
CA PRO A 273 5.93 5.78 -20.89
C PRO A 273 4.72 6.61 -21.33
N ALA A 274 4.66 6.95 -22.62
CA ALA A 274 3.62 7.83 -23.16
C ALA A 274 2.19 7.25 -23.05
N ASP A 275 2.08 5.92 -23.05
CA ASP A 275 0.86 5.13 -22.92
C ASP A 275 0.48 4.81 -21.46
N ALA A 276 1.37 5.07 -20.50
CA ALA A 276 1.08 4.89 -19.09
C ALA A 276 0.16 6.01 -18.55
N THR A 277 -0.57 5.71 -17.47
CA THR A 277 -1.38 6.73 -16.77
C THR A 277 -0.46 7.84 -16.25
N PRO A 278 -0.64 9.12 -16.61
CA PRO A 278 0.26 10.19 -16.19
C PRO A 278 0.33 10.34 -14.66
N GLN A 279 1.48 10.78 -14.15
CA GLN A 279 1.59 11.22 -12.77
C GLN A 279 0.94 12.60 -12.62
N VAL A 280 -0.07 12.70 -11.77
CA VAL A 280 -0.67 13.97 -11.34
C VAL A 280 0.24 14.59 -10.28
N ARG A 281 0.76 15.79 -10.56
CA ARG A 281 1.73 16.53 -9.74
C ARG A 281 1.13 17.75 -9.05
N THR A 282 -0.11 17.61 -8.60
CA THR A 282 -0.83 18.63 -7.84
C THR A 282 -1.26 18.04 -6.52
N ASP A 283 -0.97 18.73 -5.42
CA ASP A 283 -1.43 18.33 -4.10
C ASP A 283 -2.95 18.45 -4.01
N ALA A 284 -3.60 17.42 -3.49
CA ALA A 284 -4.97 17.52 -3.03
C ALA A 284 -4.99 17.81 -1.53
N ALA A 285 -6.14 18.24 -0.99
CA ALA A 285 -6.25 18.55 0.43
C ALA A 285 -5.87 17.33 1.29
N GLY A 286 -4.80 17.47 2.09
CA GLY A 286 -4.29 16.41 2.95
C GLY A 286 -3.56 15.27 2.24
N VAL A 287 -3.27 15.40 0.94
CA VAL A 287 -2.62 14.38 0.12
C VAL A 287 -1.51 15.02 -0.69
N CYS A 288 -0.27 14.69 -0.37
CA CYS A 288 0.86 15.12 -1.18
C CYS A 288 0.90 14.33 -2.49
N TRP A 289 1.16 14.99 -3.61
CA TRP A 289 1.54 14.30 -4.84
C TRP A 289 2.92 13.66 -4.67
N GLY A 290 3.19 12.56 -5.38
CA GLY A 290 4.43 11.84 -5.17
C GLY A 290 4.56 10.54 -5.94
N SER A 291 5.67 9.85 -5.68
CA SER A 291 6.03 8.58 -6.30
C SER A 291 6.98 7.79 -5.41
N PHE A 292 6.95 6.48 -5.54
CA PHE A 292 8.08 5.62 -5.17
C PHE A 292 9.30 5.88 -6.08
N PRO A 293 10.51 5.37 -5.73
CA PRO A 293 11.71 5.53 -6.55
C PRO A 293 11.53 5.12 -8.02
N GLN A 294 12.26 5.77 -8.92
CA GLN A 294 12.07 5.64 -10.37
C GLN A 294 12.27 4.20 -10.87
N ASP A 295 13.36 3.55 -10.48
CA ASP A 295 13.71 2.19 -10.91
C ASP A 295 12.66 1.16 -10.44
N PHE A 296 12.07 1.39 -9.28
CA PHE A 296 10.93 0.63 -8.79
C PHE A 296 9.67 0.87 -9.64
N VAL A 297 9.33 2.12 -9.96
CA VAL A 297 8.18 2.42 -10.84
C VAL A 297 8.38 1.84 -12.26
N ASP A 298 9.61 1.85 -12.78
CA ASP A 298 9.97 1.23 -14.05
C ASP A 298 9.77 -0.30 -14.02
N PHE A 299 10.16 -0.95 -12.91
CA PHE A 299 9.85 -2.36 -12.68
C PHE A 299 8.33 -2.62 -12.66
N GLN A 300 7.58 -1.81 -11.91
CA GLN A 300 6.14 -1.96 -11.77
C GLN A 300 5.38 -1.70 -13.08
N THR A 301 5.95 -0.90 -13.98
CA THR A 301 5.41 -0.69 -15.34
C THR A 301 5.42 -1.99 -16.14
N ARG A 302 6.49 -2.78 -16.04
CA ARG A 302 6.57 -4.11 -16.68
C ARG A 302 5.59 -5.11 -16.06
N GLY A 303 5.25 -4.94 -14.79
CA GLY A 303 4.28 -5.77 -14.06
C GLY A 303 2.82 -5.32 -14.18
N GLY A 304 2.53 -4.27 -14.95
CA GLY A 304 1.16 -3.72 -15.08
C GLY A 304 0.62 -3.04 -13.81
N GLN A 305 1.50 -2.64 -12.89
CA GLN A 305 1.15 -2.15 -11.56
C GLN A 305 1.64 -0.72 -11.27
N SER A 306 2.30 -0.06 -12.21
CA SER A 306 2.98 1.23 -11.97
C SER A 306 2.09 2.28 -11.32
N SER A 307 0.84 2.43 -11.78
CA SER A 307 -0.08 3.44 -11.25
C SER A 307 -0.43 3.28 -9.77
N PHE A 308 -0.16 2.14 -9.12
CA PHE A 308 -0.36 1.96 -7.67
C PHE A 308 0.77 2.60 -6.83
N TRP A 309 1.84 3.07 -7.47
CA TRP A 309 3.09 3.50 -6.83
C TRP A 309 3.42 4.98 -7.05
N TYR A 310 2.50 5.73 -7.64
CA TYR A 310 2.57 7.19 -7.74
C TYR A 310 1.17 7.80 -7.76
N THR A 311 1.08 9.11 -7.56
CA THR A 311 -0.18 9.84 -7.67
C THR A 311 -0.63 9.92 -9.12
N SER A 312 -1.61 9.09 -9.48
CA SER A 312 -2.05 8.86 -10.86
C SER A 312 -3.34 9.60 -11.21
N GLY A 313 -3.83 10.46 -10.30
CA GLY A 313 -5.14 11.09 -10.38
C GLY A 313 -6.30 10.19 -9.98
N GLY A 314 -6.01 8.99 -9.46
CA GLY A 314 -7.02 8.02 -9.08
C GLY A 314 -7.56 8.30 -7.68
N ALA A 315 -8.78 7.82 -7.39
CA ALA A 315 -9.42 7.95 -6.07
C ALA A 315 -8.61 7.29 -4.93
N ARG A 316 -7.62 6.46 -5.26
CA ARG A 316 -6.74 5.76 -4.31
C ARG A 316 -5.41 6.45 -4.05
N ASP A 317 -5.09 7.54 -4.77
CA ASP A 317 -3.89 8.36 -4.52
C ASP A 317 -3.64 8.70 -3.03
N PRO A 318 -4.66 9.02 -2.21
CA PRO A 318 -4.47 9.30 -0.78
C PRO A 318 -3.87 8.14 0.04
N TYR A 319 -3.93 6.91 -0.47
CA TYR A 319 -3.51 5.68 0.21
C TYR A 319 -2.21 5.10 -0.35
N LYS A 320 -1.65 5.73 -1.39
CA LYS A 320 -0.42 5.26 -2.05
C LYS A 320 0.86 5.74 -1.37
N ARG A 321 0.78 6.75 -0.50
CA ARG A 321 1.95 7.27 0.22
C ARG A 321 2.66 6.13 0.95
N ALA A 322 3.98 6.07 0.77
CA ALA A 322 4.82 5.09 1.44
C ALA A 322 4.68 5.19 2.97
N ALA A 323 4.52 4.03 3.62
CA ALA A 323 4.54 3.89 5.06
C ALA A 323 5.97 4.02 5.58
N ASP A 324 6.11 4.47 6.83
CA ASP A 324 7.40 4.48 7.51
C ASP A 324 7.96 3.06 7.62
N VAL A 325 9.27 2.94 7.42
CA VAL A 325 10.03 1.70 7.57
C VAL A 325 10.56 1.66 8.99
N ALA A 326 10.21 0.64 9.76
CA ALA A 326 10.78 0.45 11.09
C ALA A 326 11.98 -0.49 11.03
N VAL A 327 13.08 -0.06 11.64
CA VAL A 327 14.31 -0.84 11.73
C VAL A 327 14.67 -0.99 13.20
N SER A 328 14.85 -2.23 13.66
CA SER A 328 15.36 -2.51 14.99
C SER A 328 16.74 -3.16 14.87
N PHE A 329 17.70 -2.75 15.69
CA PHE A 329 19.05 -3.34 15.66
C PHE A 329 19.14 -4.70 16.36
N ASP A 330 18.07 -5.11 17.05
CA ASP A 330 17.86 -6.45 17.60
C ASP A 330 16.36 -6.74 17.64
N ALA A 331 15.90 -7.80 16.97
CA ALA A 331 14.50 -8.19 16.91
C ALA A 331 13.92 -8.52 18.30
N ALA A 332 14.75 -8.93 19.27
CA ALA A 332 14.30 -9.14 20.65
C ALA A 332 13.92 -7.82 21.36
N ARG A 333 14.35 -6.68 20.80
CA ARG A 333 14.05 -5.32 21.27
C ARG A 333 13.46 -4.50 20.13
N SER A 334 12.44 -5.07 19.48
CA SER A 334 11.72 -4.43 18.38
C SER A 334 11.22 -3.03 18.76
N VAL A 335 11.46 -2.04 17.89
CA VAL A 335 10.90 -0.69 18.03
C VAL A 335 9.41 -0.62 17.61
N GLY A 336 8.83 -1.76 17.22
CA GLY A 336 7.46 -1.84 16.72
C GLY A 336 7.37 -1.55 15.22
N GLY A 337 6.15 -1.59 14.70
CA GLY A 337 5.83 -1.21 13.32
C GLY A 337 5.21 0.18 13.26
N ALA A 338 4.99 0.65 12.03
CA ALA A 338 4.30 1.90 11.76
C ALA A 338 3.10 1.62 10.86
N SER A 339 1.91 2.01 11.33
CA SER A 339 0.72 1.92 10.49
C SER A 339 0.88 2.80 9.25
N PRO A 340 0.44 2.31 8.07
CA PRO A 340 0.52 3.11 6.87
C PRO A 340 -0.34 4.38 7.02
N PRO A 341 0.07 5.50 6.40
CA PRO A 341 -0.69 6.73 6.46
C PRO A 341 -2.05 6.54 5.77
N VAL A 342 -3.12 6.75 6.56
CA VAL A 342 -4.50 6.78 6.07
C VAL A 342 -5.01 8.21 6.28
N PRO A 343 -5.55 8.87 5.25
CA PRO A 343 -6.14 10.18 5.41
C PRO A 343 -7.25 10.14 6.47
N ALA A 344 -7.28 11.14 7.35
CA ALA A 344 -8.41 11.30 8.26
C ALA A 344 -9.68 11.49 7.41
N ALA A 345 -10.70 10.68 7.68
CA ALA A 345 -11.99 10.83 7.03
C ALA A 345 -12.53 12.24 7.34
N SER A 346 -12.50 13.12 6.35
CA SER A 346 -13.29 14.34 6.41
C SER A 346 -14.76 13.92 6.35
N ALA A 347 -15.61 14.47 7.24
CA ALA A 347 -17.04 14.18 7.27
C ALA A 347 -17.67 14.30 5.87
N PRO A 348 -18.67 13.46 5.53
CA PRO A 348 -19.01 13.18 4.14
C PRO A 348 -19.72 14.38 3.49
N SER A 349 -19.28 14.74 2.29
CA SER A 349 -20.14 15.44 1.33
C SER A 349 -19.78 14.97 -0.08
N VAL A 350 -20.49 13.95 -0.55
CA VAL A 350 -21.38 13.90 -1.74
C VAL A 350 -21.81 12.41 -1.90
N PRO A 351 -23.10 12.09 -2.06
CA PRO A 351 -23.50 10.72 -2.38
C PRO A 351 -23.02 10.34 -3.78
N SER A 352 -22.12 9.36 -3.87
CA SER A 352 -21.86 8.66 -5.14
C SER A 352 -23.07 7.77 -5.44
N VAL A 353 -23.83 8.13 -6.47
CA VAL A 353 -24.82 7.24 -7.06
C VAL A 353 -24.07 6.28 -7.97
N LEU A 354 -23.66 5.14 -7.42
CA LEU A 354 -23.37 3.93 -8.20
C LEU A 354 -24.55 2.98 -7.99
N ALA A 355 -25.36 2.81 -9.03
CA ALA A 355 -26.39 1.78 -9.05
C ALA A 355 -25.70 0.40 -8.94
N PRO A 356 -26.22 -0.52 -8.11
CA PRO A 356 -25.67 -1.87 -8.02
C PRO A 356 -25.86 -2.58 -9.36
N VAL A 357 -24.77 -2.99 -9.99
CA VAL A 357 -24.80 -3.97 -11.07
C VAL A 357 -25.33 -5.26 -10.46
N THR A 358 -26.53 -5.65 -10.87
CA THR A 358 -27.16 -6.89 -10.42
C THR A 358 -26.41 -8.05 -11.03
N ASP A 359 -26.09 -9.01 -10.17
CA ASP A 359 -25.46 -10.31 -10.41
C ASP A 359 -26.02 -10.99 -11.69
N LEU A 360 -25.23 -11.01 -12.77
CA LEU A 360 -25.48 -11.85 -13.94
C LEU A 360 -24.77 -13.19 -13.73
N ARG A 361 -25.30 -14.00 -12.82
CA ARG A 361 -24.98 -15.41 -12.73
C ARG A 361 -25.82 -16.14 -13.79
N PRO A 362 -25.23 -16.85 -14.76
CA PRO A 362 -26.03 -17.68 -15.66
C PRO A 362 -26.60 -18.87 -14.89
N ASP A 363 -27.90 -18.84 -14.63
CA ASP A 363 -28.68 -19.99 -14.16
C ASP A 363 -28.65 -21.09 -15.21
N THR A 364 -27.90 -22.16 -14.96
CA THR A 364 -28.06 -23.43 -15.68
C THR A 364 -29.18 -24.22 -15.03
N SER A 365 -30.42 -23.89 -15.41
CA SER A 365 -31.57 -24.75 -15.13
C SER A 365 -31.56 -25.93 -16.08
N ALA A 366 -31.37 -27.13 -15.53
CA ALA A 366 -31.54 -28.39 -16.22
C ALA A 366 -33.02 -28.64 -16.52
N ALA A 367 -33.36 -28.82 -17.80
CA ALA A 367 -34.59 -29.46 -18.22
C ALA A 367 -34.27 -30.47 -19.34
N GLY A 368 -34.62 -31.73 -19.11
CA GLY A 368 -34.32 -32.86 -19.97
C GLY A 368 -35.03 -32.83 -21.32
N GLY A 369 -34.36 -33.40 -22.32
CA GLY A 369 -34.87 -33.61 -23.67
C GLY A 369 -34.08 -34.69 -24.38
N VAL A 370 -34.52 -35.92 -24.19
CA VAL A 370 -34.32 -37.19 -24.94
C VAL A 370 -33.55 -37.14 -26.27
N LEU A 371 -32.56 -38.05 -26.38
CA LEU A 371 -31.83 -38.53 -27.58
C LEU A 371 -32.75 -39.20 -28.63
N PRO A 372 -32.38 -39.19 -29.92
CA PRO A 372 -31.59 -40.31 -30.52
C PRO A 372 -30.57 -39.77 -31.54
N GLY A 373 -29.41 -40.34 -31.83
CA GLY A 373 -28.84 -41.67 -31.69
C GLY A 373 -27.85 -41.80 -32.85
N ALA A 374 -26.57 -42.09 -32.58
CA ALA A 374 -25.62 -42.55 -33.60
C ALA A 374 -24.50 -43.35 -32.92
N THR A 375 -24.45 -44.62 -33.29
CA THR A 375 -23.58 -45.68 -32.82
C THR A 375 -22.11 -45.49 -33.23
N ALA A 376 -21.25 -45.70 -32.23
CA ALA A 376 -19.90 -46.28 -32.20
C ALA A 376 -19.14 -46.58 -33.51
N THR A 377 -17.84 -46.26 -33.48
CA THR A 377 -16.78 -47.28 -33.60
C THR A 377 -15.52 -46.84 -32.86
N ALA A 378 -15.12 -47.59 -31.85
CA ALA A 378 -13.77 -47.59 -31.29
C ALA A 378 -12.96 -48.72 -31.96
N ARG A 379 -11.73 -48.41 -32.40
CA ARG A 379 -10.69 -49.40 -32.67
C ARG A 379 -9.40 -48.89 -32.06
N GLY A 380 -8.81 -49.72 -31.20
CA GLY A 380 -7.59 -49.41 -30.47
C GLY A 380 -6.32 -49.53 -31.31
N GLY A 381 -5.23 -49.05 -30.70
CA GLY A 381 -3.86 -49.25 -31.13
C GLY A 381 -2.91 -48.66 -30.10
N VAL A 382 -2.26 -49.53 -29.34
CA VAL A 382 -1.13 -49.22 -28.44
C VAL A 382 0.16 -49.13 -29.25
N GLY A 383 1.08 -48.22 -28.86
CA GLY A 383 2.51 -48.40 -29.11
C GLY A 383 3.29 -47.18 -29.61
N GLY A 384 4.23 -46.71 -28.79
CA GLY A 384 5.62 -46.49 -29.22
C GLY A 384 6.05 -45.08 -29.65
N LEU A 385 6.80 -44.43 -28.76
CA LEU A 385 8.06 -43.68 -28.97
C LEU A 385 8.27 -42.90 -30.29
N GLY A 386 8.48 -41.59 -30.15
CA GLY A 386 9.17 -40.79 -31.17
C GLY A 386 9.04 -39.28 -30.96
N SER A 387 10.12 -38.63 -30.50
CA SER A 387 10.27 -37.17 -30.53
C SER A 387 10.25 -36.66 -31.99
N PRO A 388 9.62 -35.52 -32.29
CA PRO A 388 9.91 -34.81 -33.54
C PRO A 388 10.94 -33.71 -33.31
N THR A 389 12.04 -33.84 -34.05
CA THR A 389 13.04 -32.82 -34.34
C THR A 389 12.47 -31.69 -35.21
N LEU A 390 12.98 -30.48 -34.97
CA LEU A 390 12.80 -29.27 -35.78
C LEU A 390 13.22 -29.47 -37.25
N ALA A 391 12.34 -29.07 -38.19
CA ALA A 391 12.72 -28.52 -39.49
C ALA A 391 11.52 -27.81 -40.18
N ASP A 392 11.75 -26.54 -40.50
CA ASP A 392 11.24 -25.74 -41.63
C ASP A 392 9.73 -25.71 -41.96
N VAL A 393 9.08 -24.62 -41.52
CA VAL A 393 7.98 -24.00 -42.27
C VAL A 393 8.39 -22.57 -42.64
N ALA A 394 8.41 -22.32 -43.94
CA ALA A 394 8.68 -21.06 -44.63
C ALA A 394 7.78 -19.89 -44.15
N PRO A 395 8.21 -18.62 -44.34
CA PRO A 395 7.58 -17.47 -43.72
C PRO A 395 6.21 -17.18 -44.36
N VAL A 396 5.16 -17.13 -43.54
CA VAL A 396 3.86 -16.61 -43.97
C VAL A 396 3.88 -15.09 -43.80
N ALA A 397 3.67 -14.43 -44.94
CA ALA A 397 3.46 -13.01 -45.21
C ALA A 397 3.21 -12.08 -44.01
N ALA A 398 4.05 -11.05 -43.93
CA ALA A 398 3.80 -9.82 -43.19
C ALA A 398 2.46 -9.20 -43.64
N PHE A 399 1.56 -8.99 -42.69
CA PHE A 399 0.43 -8.09 -42.89
C PHE A 399 0.95 -6.65 -42.95
N PRO A 400 0.56 -5.84 -43.94
CA PRO A 400 0.98 -4.45 -43.99
C PRO A 400 0.36 -3.68 -42.82
N ALA A 401 1.21 -2.99 -42.06
CA ALA A 401 0.80 -2.01 -41.06
C ALA A 401 -0.03 -0.92 -41.74
N THR A 402 -1.30 -0.79 -41.36
CA THR A 402 -2.11 0.38 -41.67
C THR A 402 -1.58 1.57 -40.85
N PRO A 403 -1.18 2.69 -41.48
CA PRO A 403 -0.79 3.87 -40.73
C PRO A 403 -2.01 4.44 -39.98
N ALA A 404 -1.83 4.71 -38.69
CA ALA A 404 -2.78 5.48 -37.91
C ALA A 404 -2.93 6.87 -38.55
N VAL A 405 -4.16 7.20 -38.95
CA VAL A 405 -4.51 8.52 -39.45
C VAL A 405 -4.42 9.50 -38.27
N THR A 406 -3.42 10.37 -38.32
CA THR A 406 -3.37 11.59 -37.53
C THR A 406 -4.54 12.49 -37.94
N LEU A 407 -5.55 12.64 -37.08
CA LEU A 407 -6.54 13.70 -37.18
C LEU A 407 -5.92 15.01 -36.68
N GLY A 408 -4.98 15.54 -37.46
CA GLY A 408 -4.55 16.94 -37.44
C GLY A 408 -5.27 17.70 -38.54
N VAL A 409 -6.28 18.47 -38.15
CA VAL A 409 -6.94 19.61 -38.80
C VAL A 409 -6.57 19.90 -40.28
N ALA A 410 -7.55 19.69 -41.18
CA ALA A 410 -8.06 20.67 -42.16
C ALA A 410 -8.66 19.97 -43.40
N ALA A 411 -9.99 19.92 -43.50
CA ALA A 411 -10.71 19.85 -44.77
C ALA A 411 -12.05 20.61 -44.65
N PRO A 412 -12.55 21.25 -45.73
CA PRO A 412 -13.41 22.42 -45.64
C PRO A 412 -14.92 22.12 -45.76
N GLY A 413 -15.70 22.74 -44.86
CA GLY A 413 -16.95 23.46 -45.11
C GLY A 413 -18.18 22.73 -45.70
N LEU A 414 -19.17 22.44 -44.84
CA LEU A 414 -20.59 22.28 -45.22
C LEU A 414 -21.55 23.25 -44.49
N VAL A 415 -21.06 24.40 -44.02
CA VAL A 415 -21.89 25.55 -43.63
C VAL A 415 -21.14 26.85 -43.95
N PRO A 416 -21.72 27.83 -44.67
CA PRO A 416 -21.04 29.08 -44.97
C PRO A 416 -21.01 29.99 -43.73
N GLY A 417 -19.81 30.39 -43.33
CA GLY A 417 -19.54 31.66 -42.64
C GLY A 417 -19.86 31.70 -41.15
N LEU A 418 -18.91 31.27 -40.31
CA LEU A 418 -18.62 31.92 -39.02
C LEU A 418 -17.12 31.86 -38.81
N ALA A 419 -16.44 32.96 -39.13
CA ALA A 419 -15.07 33.21 -38.71
C ALA A 419 -15.05 33.35 -37.18
N ALA A 420 -13.99 32.82 -36.57
CA ALA A 420 -13.71 32.97 -35.16
C ALA A 420 -13.34 34.43 -34.89
N ASP A 421 -14.31 35.21 -34.42
CA ASP A 421 -14.15 36.44 -33.65
C ASP A 421 -15.55 36.87 -33.17
N ASP A 422 -16.07 36.21 -32.13
CA ASP A 422 -17.10 36.73 -31.19
C ASP A 422 -17.66 35.58 -30.32
N ALA A 423 -16.98 35.29 -29.21
CA ALA A 423 -17.40 34.28 -28.23
C ALA A 423 -18.70 34.57 -27.42
N PRO A 424 -19.17 35.82 -27.21
CA PRO A 424 -20.38 36.04 -26.39
C PRO A 424 -21.69 35.82 -27.15
N SER A 425 -21.70 35.91 -28.49
CA SER A 425 -22.91 35.74 -29.32
C SER A 425 -23.23 34.27 -29.60
N THR A 426 -22.22 33.41 -29.70
CA THR A 426 -22.36 31.96 -29.89
C THR A 426 -22.96 31.24 -28.67
N LEU A 427 -22.63 31.70 -27.46
CA LEU A 427 -23.23 31.20 -26.21
C LEU A 427 -24.72 31.59 -26.09
N ALA A 428 -25.11 32.79 -26.54
CA ALA A 428 -26.50 33.22 -26.53
C ALA A 428 -27.37 32.40 -27.50
N VAL A 429 -26.86 32.10 -28.69
CA VAL A 429 -27.55 31.26 -29.68
C VAL A 429 -27.72 29.82 -29.17
N LEU A 430 -26.66 29.22 -28.61
CA LEU A 430 -26.73 27.87 -28.03
C LEU A 430 -27.74 27.79 -26.88
N SER A 431 -27.77 28.81 -26.01
CA SER A 431 -28.72 28.88 -24.90
C SER A 431 -30.17 28.96 -25.39
N THR A 432 -30.41 29.73 -26.45
CA THR A 432 -31.75 29.91 -27.04
C THR A 432 -32.23 28.61 -27.71
N VAL A 433 -31.34 27.89 -28.39
CA VAL A 433 -31.64 26.58 -28.99
C VAL A 433 -31.97 25.55 -27.91
N LEU A 434 -31.23 25.53 -26.81
CA LEU A 434 -31.48 24.61 -25.69
C LEU A 434 -32.84 24.88 -25.01
N LEU A 435 -33.20 26.17 -24.86
CA LEU A 435 -34.49 26.59 -24.31
C LEU A 435 -35.67 26.24 -25.24
N LEU A 436 -35.50 26.33 -26.55
CA LEU A 436 -36.51 25.86 -27.51
C LEU A 436 -36.65 24.33 -27.49
N ALA A 437 -35.55 23.59 -27.33
CA ALA A 437 -35.58 22.14 -27.21
C ALA A 437 -36.28 21.68 -25.92
N ALA A 438 -36.01 22.35 -24.80
CA ALA A 438 -36.65 22.05 -23.52
C ALA A 438 -38.15 22.37 -23.52
N THR A 439 -38.56 23.48 -24.14
CA THR A 439 -39.99 23.86 -24.23
C THR A 439 -40.77 22.95 -25.17
N THR A 440 -40.18 22.51 -26.28
CA THR A 440 -40.80 21.53 -27.19
C THR A 440 -40.93 20.14 -26.55
N ALA A 441 -39.93 19.69 -25.79
CA ALA A 441 -40.01 18.44 -25.04
C ALA A 441 -41.13 18.49 -23.98
N LEU A 442 -41.23 19.59 -23.21
CA LEU A 442 -42.26 19.76 -22.20
C LEU A 442 -43.68 19.81 -22.81
N ALA A 443 -43.84 20.46 -23.96
CA ALA A 443 -45.09 20.47 -24.70
C ALA A 443 -45.43 19.08 -25.28
N GLY A 444 -44.42 18.32 -25.74
CA GLY A 444 -44.58 16.96 -26.22
C GLY A 444 -45.04 15.98 -25.14
N PHE A 445 -44.50 16.07 -23.91
CA PHE A 445 -44.97 15.27 -22.77
C PHE A 445 -46.37 15.68 -22.31
N ARG A 446 -46.72 16.98 -22.30
CA ARG A 446 -48.08 17.43 -21.92
C ARG A 446 -49.16 17.08 -22.94
N LYS A 447 -48.81 17.00 -24.24
CA LYS A 447 -49.74 16.60 -25.30
C LYS A 447 -49.74 15.09 -25.58
N GLY A 448 -48.95 14.31 -24.84
CA GLY A 448 -48.88 12.85 -24.97
C GLY A 448 -48.20 12.35 -26.25
N TRP A 449 -47.42 13.21 -26.92
CA TRP A 449 -46.68 12.87 -28.14
C TRP A 449 -45.28 12.33 -27.84
N LEU A 450 -44.80 12.52 -26.61
CA LEU A 450 -43.59 11.89 -26.08
C LEU A 450 -43.98 11.02 -24.88
N VAL A 451 -43.51 9.77 -24.88
CA VAL A 451 -43.72 8.79 -23.80
C VAL A 451 -42.36 8.38 -23.27
N LEU A 452 -42.18 8.41 -21.95
CA LEU A 452 -40.94 7.94 -21.32
C LEU A 452 -40.84 6.42 -21.44
N PRO A 453 -39.67 5.85 -21.79
CA PRO A 453 -39.51 4.43 -22.07
C PRO A 453 -39.72 3.48 -20.88
N PHE A 454 -40.16 3.98 -19.71
CA PHE A 454 -40.35 3.20 -18.49
C PHE A 454 -41.73 3.36 -17.83
N SER A 455 -42.74 3.93 -18.51
CA SER A 455 -44.10 3.96 -17.97
C SER A 455 -44.93 2.77 -18.49
N ARG A 456 -45.12 1.74 -17.66
CA ARG A 456 -46.36 0.96 -17.61
C ARG A 456 -47.12 1.34 -16.35
#